data_AF-A0A2M8F9H5-F1
#
_entry.id   AF-A0A2M8F9H5-F1
#
_cell.length_a   1.000
_cell.length_b   1.000
_cell.length_c   1.000
_cell.angle_alpha   90.00
_cell.angle_beta   90.00
_cell.angle_gamma   90.00
#
_symmetry.space_group_name_H-M   'P 1'
#
loop_
_entity.id
_entity.type
_entity.pdbx_description
1 polymer ?
#
loop_
_entity_poly.entity_id
_entity_poly.type
_entity_poly.pdbx_seq_one_letter_code
_entity_poly.pdbx_strand_id
1 'polypeptide(L)'
;MILYLDTYITDTPLNQNKAKLLDDVRLLHSTYKKPSKIDIVKYTLSSYAVFPWSNVYIKYEIEDTSKISELDEYIKKLFPDAIIEHERSDSQDDYIKSLDVLETFDDPWIFYVPNNDHPLMINSVRDIEYMNRLLEEAETWKVKFPFVSIAYSHFSEYLNASYPRSANHRYFGAGSVYLGETDDAVIFLRKNGDFNSVQIVNRDHFSHWFTSTDLSGCIVRRAEDLHNVTVHNQVIIAPKKQLCAHFDGYEHMQRTVNNISQDIAPVLFIPEGFFEKNIKIAYGYNTYKHGYTNINPAARKHSFRDSKHGADMRISLSQLPLFWKSRISELDLNGVVNHKKLNAAAKNNVAKLSNPWSVFSLGFSKENVLFQIKLYSRPILVRIGLYGILKKWADKAL
;
A
#
# COMPACT_ATOMS: atom_id res chain seq x y z
N MET A 1 19.52 -2.02 -1.42
CA MET A 1 18.40 -2.21 -2.34
C MET A 1 18.26 -0.96 -3.20
N ILE A 2 17.95 -1.13 -4.49
CA ILE A 2 17.72 -0.04 -5.45
C ILE A 2 16.28 0.46 -5.30
N LEU A 3 16.07 1.78 -5.26
CA LEU A 3 14.75 2.37 -5.47
C LEU A 3 14.53 2.59 -6.97
N TYR A 4 13.56 1.90 -7.57
CA TYR A 4 13.17 2.11 -8.95
C TYR A 4 11.72 2.60 -9.03
N LEU A 5 11.53 3.89 -9.29
CA LEU A 5 10.21 4.50 -9.47
C LEU A 5 9.98 4.79 -10.95
N ASP A 6 8.84 4.37 -11.48
CA ASP A 6 8.51 4.49 -12.91
C ASP A 6 7.03 4.79 -13.09
N THR A 7 6.65 6.07 -13.16
CA THR A 7 5.24 6.44 -12.96
C THR A 7 4.72 7.55 -13.86
N TYR A 8 3.41 7.53 -14.12
CA TYR A 8 2.69 8.64 -14.75
C TYR A 8 2.05 9.53 -13.68
N ILE A 9 2.25 10.84 -13.80
CA ILE A 9 1.74 11.84 -12.84
C ILE A 9 0.67 12.69 -13.55
N THR A 10 -0.59 12.46 -13.19
CA THR A 10 -1.74 13.21 -13.72
C THR A 10 -2.82 13.37 -12.65
N ASP A 11 -3.43 14.56 -12.56
CA ASP A 11 -4.61 14.75 -11.70
C ASP A 11 -5.89 14.14 -12.32
N THR A 12 -5.85 13.82 -13.61
CA THR A 12 -6.94 13.18 -14.34
C THR A 12 -7.07 11.71 -13.90
N PRO A 13 -8.17 11.31 -13.24
CA PRO A 13 -8.35 9.93 -12.82
C PRO A 13 -8.58 9.04 -14.04
N LEU A 14 -7.88 7.90 -14.10
CA LEU A 14 -8.11 6.88 -15.13
C LEU A 14 -9.57 6.41 -15.18
N ASN A 15 -10.24 6.36 -14.03
CA ASN A 15 -11.66 6.03 -13.92
C ASN A 15 -12.38 7.03 -12.99
N GLN A 16 -13.08 7.99 -13.60
CA GLN A 16 -13.84 9.02 -12.89
C GLN A 16 -14.91 8.43 -11.95
N ASN A 17 -15.50 7.27 -12.28
CA ASN A 17 -16.52 6.65 -11.44
C ASN A 17 -15.94 6.01 -10.18
N LYS A 18 -14.71 5.47 -10.27
CA LYS A 18 -14.01 4.94 -9.09
C LYS A 18 -13.62 6.07 -8.15
N ALA A 19 -13.09 7.17 -8.66
CA ALA A 19 -12.70 8.33 -7.84
C ALA A 19 -13.84 8.85 -6.93
N LYS A 20 -15.09 8.80 -7.41
CA LYS A 20 -16.28 9.19 -6.63
C LYS A 20 -16.55 8.29 -5.42
N LEU A 21 -15.99 7.08 -5.36
CA LEU A 21 -16.12 6.18 -4.21
C LEU A 21 -15.41 6.72 -2.96
N LEU A 22 -14.46 7.64 -3.15
CA LEU A 22 -13.72 8.28 -2.06
C LEU A 22 -14.33 9.61 -1.64
N ASP A 23 -15.32 10.15 -2.38
CA ASP A 23 -15.97 11.43 -2.06
C ASP A 23 -16.60 11.41 -0.67
N ASP A 24 -17.09 10.24 -0.23
CA ASP A 24 -17.61 9.96 1.12
C ASP A 24 -16.57 10.17 2.25
N VAL A 25 -15.31 10.41 1.91
CA VAL A 25 -14.24 10.76 2.84
C VAL A 25 -13.63 12.11 2.45
N ARG A 26 -13.24 12.26 1.18
CA ARG A 26 -12.52 13.42 0.64
C ARG A 26 -13.31 14.73 0.74
N LEU A 27 -14.64 14.68 0.74
CA LEU A 27 -15.50 15.87 0.83
C LEU A 27 -16.01 16.19 2.25
N LEU A 28 -15.92 15.25 3.18
CA LEU A 28 -16.55 15.39 4.50
C LEU A 28 -15.70 16.16 5.52
N HIS A 29 -14.40 16.31 5.28
CA HIS A 29 -13.52 17.03 6.18
C HIS A 29 -12.30 17.60 5.42
N SER A 30 -11.94 18.85 5.71
CA SER A 30 -10.91 19.60 4.96
C SER A 30 -9.55 18.91 4.93
N THR A 31 -9.15 18.27 6.04
CA THR A 31 -7.91 17.49 6.16
C THR A 31 -7.78 16.40 5.09
N TYR A 32 -8.88 15.80 4.65
CA TYR A 32 -8.85 14.70 3.67
C TYR A 32 -9.04 15.18 2.24
N LYS A 33 -9.17 16.49 1.98
CA LYS A 33 -9.26 17.01 0.62
C LYS A 33 -8.12 16.43 -0.22
N LYS A 34 -8.46 15.89 -1.40
CA LYS A 34 -7.50 15.23 -2.28
C LYS A 34 -6.39 16.24 -2.67
N PRO A 35 -5.12 15.98 -2.34
CA PRO A 35 -4.01 16.79 -2.84
C PRO A 35 -3.81 16.57 -4.34
N SER A 36 -3.02 17.44 -4.97
CA SER A 36 -2.57 17.20 -6.34
C SER A 36 -1.75 15.91 -6.41
N LYS A 37 -1.71 15.24 -7.57
CA LYS A 37 -0.89 14.04 -7.73
C LYS A 37 0.60 14.34 -7.61
N ILE A 38 1.07 15.52 -7.99
CA ILE A 38 2.46 15.92 -7.73
C ILE A 38 2.77 16.03 -6.24
N ASP A 39 1.84 16.54 -5.42
CA ASP A 39 2.04 16.58 -3.96
C ASP A 39 2.03 15.17 -3.35
N ILE A 40 1.19 14.27 -3.87
CA ILE A 40 1.20 12.86 -3.47
C ILE A 40 2.54 12.21 -3.82
N VAL A 41 3.08 12.45 -5.01
CA VAL A 41 4.42 11.95 -5.42
C VAL A 41 5.49 12.49 -4.47
N LYS A 42 5.53 13.79 -4.20
CA LYS A 42 6.50 14.41 -3.28
C LYS A 42 6.39 13.84 -1.86
N TYR A 43 5.17 13.64 -1.38
CA TYR A 43 4.91 13.02 -0.08
C TYR A 43 5.41 11.57 -0.03
N THR A 44 5.16 10.78 -1.08
CA THR A 44 5.65 9.41 -1.23
C THR A 44 7.18 9.37 -1.33
N LEU A 45 7.82 10.22 -2.13
CA LEU A 45 9.28 10.32 -2.21
C LEU A 45 9.91 10.72 -0.87
N SER A 46 9.30 11.65 -0.13
CA SER A 46 9.72 11.99 1.24
C SER A 46 9.69 10.78 2.18
N SER A 47 8.73 9.88 1.98
CA SER A 47 8.64 8.65 2.76
C SER A 47 9.73 7.64 2.38
N TYR A 48 10.14 7.58 1.11
CA TYR A 48 11.24 6.73 0.67
C TYR A 48 12.59 7.24 1.12
N ALA A 49 12.78 8.56 1.24
CA ALA A 49 14.03 9.18 1.65
C ALA A 49 14.53 8.80 3.07
N VAL A 50 13.72 8.09 3.86
CA VAL A 50 14.14 7.60 5.19
C VAL A 50 14.88 6.27 5.15
N PHE A 51 14.84 5.56 4.02
CA PHE A 51 15.53 4.29 3.83
C PHE A 51 16.87 4.52 3.12
N PRO A 52 17.96 3.82 3.51
CA PRO A 52 19.27 3.96 2.89
C PRO A 52 19.36 3.14 1.60
N TRP A 53 18.86 3.69 0.50
CA TRP A 53 18.96 3.05 -0.82
C TRP A 53 20.41 2.95 -1.29
N SER A 54 20.75 1.86 -1.98
CA SER A 54 22.06 1.73 -2.62
C SER A 54 22.16 2.66 -3.84
N ASN A 55 21.06 2.71 -4.62
CA ASN A 55 20.92 3.53 -5.80
C ASN A 55 19.47 3.98 -5.93
N VAL A 56 19.24 5.10 -6.61
CA VAL A 56 17.91 5.65 -6.87
C VAL A 56 17.79 5.93 -8.34
N TYR A 57 16.83 5.28 -8.99
CA TYR A 57 16.50 5.49 -10.40
C TYR A 57 15.02 5.85 -10.50
N ILE A 58 14.75 7.04 -11.02
CA ILE A 58 13.41 7.62 -11.08
C ILE A 58 13.11 7.96 -12.53
N LYS A 59 12.13 7.28 -13.10
CA LYS A 59 11.48 7.63 -14.35
C LYS A 59 10.10 8.19 -14.03
N TYR A 60 9.76 9.33 -14.61
CA TYR A 60 8.39 9.82 -14.52
C TYR A 60 7.99 10.59 -15.76
N GLU A 61 6.72 10.47 -16.12
CA GLU A 61 6.08 11.32 -17.12
C GLU A 61 5.00 12.13 -16.38
N ILE A 62 4.89 13.43 -16.65
CA ILE A 62 3.94 14.34 -15.98
C ILE A 62 3.08 15.08 -17.00
N GLU A 63 1.77 15.14 -16.76
CA GLU A 63 0.80 15.82 -17.63
C GLU A 63 1.06 17.33 -17.73
N ASP A 64 1.36 17.98 -16.61
CA ASP A 64 1.78 19.39 -16.56
C ASP A 64 3.31 19.49 -16.56
N THR A 65 3.88 19.60 -17.76
CA THR A 65 5.34 19.66 -17.96
C THR A 65 5.99 20.92 -17.35
N SER A 66 5.21 21.95 -17.01
CA SER A 66 5.73 23.13 -16.30
C SER A 66 6.22 22.80 -14.87
N LYS A 67 5.84 21.63 -14.36
CA LYS A 67 6.20 21.13 -13.02
C LYS A 67 7.45 20.26 -12.96
N ILE A 68 8.08 19.97 -14.10
CA ILE A 68 9.28 19.10 -14.17
C ILE A 68 10.41 19.66 -13.30
N SER A 69 10.79 20.93 -13.48
CA SER A 69 11.89 21.53 -12.71
C SER A 69 11.62 21.54 -11.20
N GLU A 70 10.37 21.83 -10.81
CA GLU A 70 9.93 21.82 -9.41
C GLU A 70 10.06 20.42 -8.78
N LEU A 71 9.73 19.37 -9.53
CA LEU A 71 9.83 17.99 -9.07
C LEU A 71 11.27 17.49 -9.05
N ASP A 72 12.08 17.82 -10.06
CA ASP A 72 13.50 17.46 -10.12
C ASP A 72 14.30 18.05 -8.95
N GLU A 73 14.10 19.33 -8.65
CA GLU A 73 14.71 19.98 -7.48
C GLU A 73 14.33 19.27 -6.19
N TYR A 74 13.06 18.86 -6.07
CA TYR A 74 12.58 18.12 -4.91
C TYR A 74 13.20 16.72 -4.82
N ILE A 75 13.28 15.99 -5.93
CA ILE A 75 13.92 14.67 -6.01
C ILE A 75 15.39 14.79 -5.62
N LYS A 76 16.14 15.72 -6.22
CA LYS A 76 17.59 15.90 -5.97
C LYS A 76 17.89 16.35 -4.55
N LYS A 77 16.98 17.07 -3.90
CA LYS A 77 17.09 17.38 -2.47
C LYS A 77 16.97 16.14 -1.58
N LEU A 78 16.16 15.16 -1.97
CA LEU A 78 15.98 13.91 -1.23
C LEU A 78 17.04 12.86 -1.58
N PHE A 79 17.42 12.81 -2.85
CA PHE A 79 18.31 11.81 -3.45
C PHE A 79 19.29 12.53 -4.40
N PRO A 80 20.39 13.10 -3.88
CA PRO A 80 21.35 13.87 -4.67
C PRO A 80 21.87 13.12 -5.91
N ASP A 81 22.14 11.83 -5.72
CA ASP A 81 22.74 10.95 -6.73
C ASP A 81 21.70 10.20 -7.58
N ALA A 82 20.41 10.56 -7.50
CA ALA A 82 19.37 9.90 -8.29
C ALA A 82 19.60 10.06 -9.80
N ILE A 83 19.42 8.99 -10.56
CA ILE A 83 19.25 9.06 -12.02
C ILE A 83 17.78 9.42 -12.26
N ILE A 84 17.53 10.46 -13.07
CA ILE A 84 16.18 10.97 -13.34
C ILE A 84 15.96 10.97 -14.86
N GLU A 85 14.85 10.37 -15.31
CA GLU A 85 14.37 10.43 -16.69
C GLU A 85 12.92 10.93 -16.72
N HIS A 86 12.61 11.78 -17.71
CA HIS A 86 11.30 12.45 -17.83
C HIS A 86 10.33 11.72 -18.76
N GLU A 87 10.55 10.42 -18.94
CA GLU A 87 9.69 9.52 -19.69
C GLU A 87 9.51 8.26 -18.84
N ARG A 88 8.25 7.94 -18.50
CA ARG A 88 7.94 6.65 -17.88
C ARG A 88 8.04 5.54 -18.90
N SER A 89 8.21 4.30 -18.45
CA SER A 89 8.12 3.15 -19.35
C SER A 89 6.65 2.88 -19.73
N ASP A 90 6.41 2.62 -21.02
CA ASP A 90 5.10 2.15 -21.49
C ASP A 90 5.16 1.05 -22.56
N SER A 91 6.35 0.53 -22.81
CA SER A 91 6.65 -0.56 -23.71
C SER A 91 7.68 -1.53 -23.10
N GLN A 92 7.80 -2.72 -23.70
CA GLN A 92 8.84 -3.68 -23.33
C GLN A 92 10.25 -3.10 -23.51
N ASP A 93 10.48 -2.38 -24.61
CA ASP A 93 11.78 -1.79 -24.93
C ASP A 93 12.22 -0.78 -23.87
N ASP A 94 11.29 -0.02 -23.29
CA ASP A 94 11.62 0.94 -22.24
C ASP A 94 11.98 0.26 -20.91
N TYR A 95 11.37 -0.89 -20.61
CA TYR A 95 11.79 -1.71 -19.48
C TYR A 95 13.13 -2.38 -19.72
N ILE A 96 13.47 -2.77 -20.95
CA ILE A 96 14.80 -3.28 -21.32
C ILE A 96 15.86 -2.20 -21.11
N LYS A 97 15.64 -0.97 -21.58
CA LYS A 97 16.55 0.16 -21.30
C LYS A 97 16.71 0.41 -19.80
N SER A 98 15.63 0.26 -19.04
CA SER A 98 15.66 0.43 -17.60
C SER A 98 16.45 -0.70 -16.92
N LEU A 99 16.33 -1.94 -17.42
CA LEU A 99 17.15 -3.07 -17.01
C LEU A 99 18.64 -2.81 -17.27
N ASP A 100 19.01 -2.26 -18.43
CA ASP A 100 20.40 -1.92 -18.74
C ASP A 100 21.01 -0.98 -17.68
N VAL A 101 20.23 0.03 -17.23
CA VAL A 101 20.65 0.93 -16.14
C VAL A 101 20.74 0.18 -14.80
N LEU A 102 19.72 -0.62 -14.46
CA LEU A 102 19.67 -1.38 -13.20
C LEU A 102 20.78 -2.42 -13.08
N GLU A 103 21.25 -2.98 -14.21
CA GLU A 103 22.37 -3.92 -14.27
C GLU A 103 23.72 -3.28 -13.96
N THR A 104 23.85 -1.95 -14.10
CA THR A 104 25.05 -1.21 -13.69
C THR A 104 25.21 -1.08 -12.18
N PHE A 105 24.16 -1.37 -11.40
CA PHE A 105 24.17 -1.30 -9.95
C PHE A 105 24.54 -2.65 -9.34
N ASP A 106 25.33 -2.65 -8.26
CA ASP A 106 25.78 -3.89 -7.61
C ASP A 106 24.66 -4.62 -6.85
N ASP A 107 23.63 -3.89 -6.40
CA ASP A 107 22.58 -4.44 -5.55
C ASP A 107 21.52 -5.21 -6.37
N PRO A 108 21.25 -6.48 -6.05
CA PRO A 108 20.35 -7.32 -6.84
C PRO A 108 18.87 -7.10 -6.53
N TRP A 109 18.51 -6.34 -5.49
CA TRP A 109 17.13 -6.13 -5.08
C TRP A 109 16.60 -4.79 -5.56
N ILE A 110 15.43 -4.84 -6.18
CA ILE A 110 14.75 -3.68 -6.75
C ILE A 110 13.46 -3.46 -5.98
N PHE A 111 13.37 -2.32 -5.29
CA PHE A 111 12.12 -1.80 -4.76
C PHE A 111 11.37 -1.14 -5.93
N TYR A 112 10.54 -1.93 -6.61
CA TYR A 112 9.87 -1.51 -7.85
C TYR A 112 8.58 -0.75 -7.54
N VAL A 113 8.47 0.48 -8.04
CA VAL A 113 7.37 1.41 -7.73
C VAL A 113 6.78 2.00 -9.01
N PRO A 114 5.80 1.34 -9.66
CA PRO A 114 5.17 1.94 -10.84
C PRO A 114 4.04 2.92 -10.50
N ASN A 115 3.64 3.00 -9.24
CA ASN A 115 2.59 3.88 -8.76
C ASN A 115 3.12 4.86 -7.71
N ASN A 116 2.61 6.09 -7.69
CA ASN A 116 3.09 7.15 -6.80
C ASN A 116 2.36 7.27 -5.45
N ASP A 117 1.44 6.36 -5.14
CA ASP A 117 0.50 6.48 -4.03
C ASP A 117 0.75 5.46 -2.90
N HIS A 118 1.95 4.87 -2.83
CA HIS A 118 2.31 3.88 -1.81
C HIS A 118 3.44 4.37 -0.88
N PRO A 119 3.21 5.41 -0.05
CA PRO A 119 4.21 5.89 0.89
C PRO A 119 4.64 4.80 1.90
N LEU A 120 5.93 4.80 2.18
CA LEU A 120 6.60 3.92 3.13
C LEU A 120 6.35 4.40 4.56
N MET A 121 5.90 3.49 5.43
CA MET A 121 5.40 3.76 6.77
C MET A 121 6.42 3.39 7.87
N ILE A 122 7.72 3.47 7.54
CA ILE A 122 8.82 3.30 8.50
C ILE A 122 8.65 4.33 9.62
N ASN A 123 8.57 3.86 10.87
CA ASN A 123 8.43 4.73 12.05
C ASN A 123 9.62 4.69 12.99
N SER A 124 10.61 3.83 12.74
CA SER A 124 11.83 3.71 13.55
C SER A 124 12.98 3.06 12.78
N VAL A 125 14.20 3.15 13.30
CA VAL A 125 15.38 2.41 12.77
C VAL A 125 15.14 0.90 12.78
N ARG A 126 14.39 0.38 13.75
CA ARG A 126 14.01 -1.05 13.80
C ARG A 126 13.17 -1.49 12.62
N ASP A 127 12.50 -0.56 11.93
CA ASP A 127 11.72 -0.87 10.74
C ASP A 127 12.62 -0.99 9.50
N ILE A 128 13.76 -0.29 9.48
CA ILE A 128 14.82 -0.49 8.48
C ILE A 128 15.43 -1.88 8.70
N GLU A 129 15.77 -2.21 9.95
CA GLU A 129 16.26 -3.56 10.31
C GLU A 129 15.24 -4.65 9.97
N TYR A 130 13.94 -4.39 10.16
CA TYR A 130 12.87 -5.30 9.76
C TYR A 130 12.88 -5.57 8.26
N MET A 131 13.02 -4.53 7.42
CA MET A 131 13.15 -4.71 5.98
C MET A 131 14.40 -5.52 5.60
N ASN A 132 15.53 -5.29 6.29
CA ASN A 132 16.75 -6.08 6.05
C ASN A 132 16.55 -7.56 6.39
N ARG A 133 15.86 -7.90 7.49
CA ARG A 133 15.54 -9.30 7.82
C ARG A 133 14.61 -9.95 6.79
N LEU A 134 13.70 -9.18 6.18
CA LEU A 134 12.87 -9.69 5.07
C LEU A 134 13.72 -9.98 3.82
N LEU A 135 14.72 -9.14 3.53
CA LEU A 135 15.68 -9.38 2.43
C LEU A 135 16.57 -10.59 2.71
N GLU A 136 17.05 -10.75 3.94
CA GLU A 136 17.80 -11.94 4.36
C GLU A 136 16.97 -13.21 4.17
N GLU A 137 15.70 -13.22 4.60
CA GLU A 137 14.77 -14.32 4.34
C GLU A 137 14.63 -14.57 2.82
N ALA A 138 14.49 -13.50 2.02
CA ALA A 138 14.37 -13.61 0.56
C ALA A 138 15.59 -14.26 -0.09
N GLU A 139 16.81 -13.92 0.37
CA GLU A 139 18.05 -14.53 -0.08
C GLU A 139 18.10 -16.04 0.23
N THR A 140 17.58 -16.47 1.39
CA THR A 140 17.52 -17.92 1.70
C THR A 140 16.65 -18.70 0.72
N TRP A 141 15.54 -18.13 0.27
CA TRP A 141 14.64 -18.75 -0.69
C TRP A 141 15.17 -18.68 -2.12
N LYS A 142 15.95 -17.64 -2.45
CA LYS A 142 16.56 -17.45 -3.77
C LYS A 142 17.49 -18.60 -4.16
N VAL A 143 18.10 -19.28 -3.18
CA VAL A 143 18.91 -20.50 -3.41
C VAL A 143 18.12 -21.62 -4.08
N LYS A 144 16.80 -21.71 -3.83
CA LYS A 144 15.93 -22.78 -4.35
C LYS A 144 15.00 -22.32 -5.46
N PHE A 145 14.64 -21.04 -5.46
CA PHE A 145 13.67 -20.46 -6.39
C PHE A 145 14.28 -19.24 -7.05
N PRO A 146 14.35 -19.18 -8.39
CA PRO A 146 14.96 -18.04 -9.08
C PRO A 146 14.14 -16.75 -8.95
N PHE A 147 12.84 -16.88 -8.66
CA PHE A 147 11.92 -15.76 -8.57
C PHE A 147 11.42 -15.60 -7.14
N VAL A 148 11.97 -14.62 -6.44
CA VAL A 148 11.61 -14.30 -5.06
C VAL A 148 11.23 -12.83 -4.96
N SER A 149 10.26 -12.55 -4.11
CA SER A 149 9.72 -11.20 -3.95
C SER A 149 9.22 -10.97 -2.53
N ILE A 150 9.19 -9.70 -2.13
CA ILE A 150 8.59 -9.25 -0.87
C ILE A 150 7.46 -8.30 -1.21
N ALA A 151 6.24 -8.60 -0.76
CA ALA A 151 5.10 -7.72 -0.95
C ALA A 151 5.21 -6.51 0.00
N TYR A 152 5.56 -5.32 -0.53
CA TYR A 152 5.74 -4.14 0.33
C TYR A 152 4.45 -3.34 0.54
N SER A 153 3.44 -3.51 -0.33
CA SER A 153 2.12 -2.89 -0.16
C SER A 153 0.99 -3.91 -0.18
N HIS A 154 -0.27 -3.46 -0.25
CA HIS A 154 -1.45 -4.32 -0.18
C HIS A 154 -1.42 -5.24 1.06
N PHE A 155 -0.95 -4.70 2.19
CA PHE A 155 -0.58 -5.44 3.40
C PHE A 155 -1.67 -6.44 3.86
N SER A 156 -2.90 -5.95 4.03
CA SER A 156 -4.02 -6.79 4.48
C SER A 156 -4.33 -7.89 3.46
N GLU A 157 -4.19 -7.60 2.17
CA GLU A 157 -4.51 -8.55 1.10
C GLU A 157 -3.51 -9.69 1.07
N TYR A 158 -2.20 -9.39 0.97
CA TYR A 158 -1.14 -10.40 0.92
C TYR A 158 -1.07 -11.24 2.18
N LEU A 159 -1.14 -10.60 3.35
CA LEU A 159 -1.09 -11.31 4.63
C LEU A 159 -2.25 -12.29 4.78
N ASN A 160 -3.46 -11.92 4.36
CA ASN A 160 -4.58 -12.86 4.46
C ASN A 160 -4.63 -13.85 3.30
N ALA A 161 -4.22 -13.46 2.09
CA ALA A 161 -4.18 -14.36 0.93
C ALA A 161 -3.17 -15.50 1.11
N SER A 162 -2.17 -15.36 1.97
CA SER A 162 -1.19 -16.40 2.27
C SER A 162 -1.69 -17.46 3.26
N TYR A 163 -2.74 -17.18 4.06
CA TYR A 163 -3.29 -18.15 5.03
C TYR A 163 -4.43 -19.00 4.43
N PRO A 164 -4.27 -20.33 4.27
CA PRO A 164 -5.22 -21.20 3.54
C PRO A 164 -6.68 -21.19 4.03
N ARG A 165 -6.91 -20.77 5.28
CA ARG A 165 -8.24 -20.75 5.91
C ARG A 165 -8.90 -19.37 5.91
N SER A 166 -8.18 -18.32 5.53
CA SER A 166 -8.76 -17.00 5.45
C SER A 166 -9.77 -16.94 4.30
N ALA A 167 -10.77 -16.07 4.43
CA ALA A 167 -11.67 -15.78 3.32
C ALA A 167 -10.91 -15.24 2.10
N ASN A 168 -9.93 -14.35 2.32
CA ASN A 168 -9.17 -13.71 1.25
C ASN A 168 -8.38 -14.73 0.42
N HIS A 169 -7.81 -15.75 1.08
CA HIS A 169 -7.12 -16.85 0.40
C HIS A 169 -8.05 -17.60 -0.55
N ARG A 170 -9.32 -17.81 -0.19
CA ARG A 170 -10.26 -18.51 -1.09
C ARG A 170 -10.56 -17.76 -2.39
N TYR A 171 -10.50 -16.43 -2.37
CA TYR A 171 -10.79 -15.61 -3.54
C TYR A 171 -9.54 -15.25 -4.35
N PHE A 172 -8.44 -14.92 -3.67
CA PHE A 172 -7.24 -14.39 -4.33
C PHE A 172 -5.99 -15.21 -4.04
N GLY A 173 -5.98 -16.03 -2.99
CA GLY A 173 -4.91 -16.96 -2.68
C GLY A 173 -5.06 -18.34 -3.34
N ALA A 174 -6.16 -18.59 -4.05
CA ALA A 174 -6.43 -19.90 -4.63
C ALA A 174 -5.27 -20.30 -5.59
N GLY A 175 -4.63 -21.43 -5.30
CA GLY A 175 -3.45 -21.90 -6.04
C GLY A 175 -2.10 -21.49 -5.43
N SER A 176 -2.09 -20.71 -4.34
CA SER A 176 -0.88 -20.53 -3.54
C SER A 176 -0.59 -21.75 -2.66
N VAL A 177 0.70 -22.01 -2.43
CA VAL A 177 1.18 -23.08 -1.55
C VAL A 177 1.88 -22.45 -0.37
N TYR A 178 1.38 -22.66 0.84
CA TYR A 178 2.06 -22.22 2.05
C TYR A 178 3.40 -22.96 2.18
N LEU A 179 4.49 -22.21 2.36
CA LEU A 179 5.85 -22.76 2.49
C LEU A 179 6.37 -22.67 3.93
N GLY A 180 5.99 -21.63 4.66
CA GLY A 180 6.47 -21.41 6.02
C GLY A 180 6.07 -20.06 6.59
N GLU A 181 6.50 -19.80 7.81
CA GLU A 181 6.24 -18.57 8.53
C GLU A 181 7.38 -18.31 9.51
N THR A 182 7.85 -17.07 9.57
CA THR A 182 8.83 -16.57 10.53
C THR A 182 8.16 -15.59 11.47
N ASP A 183 8.89 -15.02 12.44
CA ASP A 183 8.35 -13.94 13.27
C ASP A 183 8.00 -12.69 12.45
N ASP A 184 8.67 -12.49 11.32
CA ASP A 184 8.56 -11.28 10.50
C ASP A 184 7.59 -11.44 9.31
N ALA A 185 7.41 -12.65 8.76
CA ALA A 185 6.68 -12.85 7.51
C ALA A 185 5.96 -14.21 7.39
N VAL A 186 5.03 -14.28 6.44
CA VAL A 186 4.45 -15.52 5.92
C VAL A 186 5.03 -15.76 4.52
N ILE A 187 5.49 -16.98 4.26
CA ILE A 187 6.12 -17.36 2.99
C ILE A 187 5.20 -18.32 2.25
N PHE A 188 4.90 -18.00 1.00
CA PHE A 188 4.08 -18.84 0.14
C PHE A 188 4.53 -18.79 -1.31
N LEU A 189 4.18 -19.82 -2.06
CA LEU A 189 4.54 -19.99 -3.46
C LEU A 189 3.32 -19.76 -4.34
N ARG A 190 3.50 -19.03 -5.44
CA ARG A 190 2.54 -18.86 -6.53
C ARG A 190 3.04 -19.64 -7.74
N LYS A 191 2.31 -20.69 -8.11
CA LYS A 191 2.70 -21.58 -9.23
C LYS A 191 2.82 -20.84 -10.57
N ASN A 192 1.99 -19.82 -10.77
CA ASN A 192 1.90 -19.04 -12.01
C ASN A 192 2.26 -17.56 -11.81
N GLY A 193 3.03 -17.25 -10.76
CA GLY A 193 3.45 -15.89 -10.47
C GLY A 193 2.38 -15.00 -9.84
N ASP A 194 2.79 -13.78 -9.53
CA ASP A 194 2.00 -12.67 -9.00
C ASP A 194 2.51 -11.39 -9.64
N PHE A 195 1.64 -10.77 -10.42
CA PHE A 195 1.94 -9.61 -11.27
C PHE A 195 1.49 -8.29 -10.64
N ASN A 196 1.13 -8.26 -9.36
CA ASN A 196 0.90 -6.97 -8.71
C ASN A 196 2.26 -6.28 -8.55
N SER A 197 2.42 -5.09 -9.07
CA SER A 197 3.75 -4.46 -9.15
C SER A 197 4.26 -3.88 -7.84
N VAL A 198 3.50 -4.01 -6.75
CA VAL A 198 3.84 -3.48 -5.42
C VAL A 198 4.78 -4.41 -4.64
N GLN A 199 5.86 -4.84 -5.29
CA GLN A 199 6.79 -5.85 -4.81
C GLN A 199 8.24 -5.37 -4.86
N ILE A 200 9.01 -5.79 -3.85
CA ILE A 200 10.47 -5.81 -3.93
C ILE A 200 10.81 -7.11 -4.65
N VAL A 201 11.58 -7.04 -5.72
CA VAL A 201 11.91 -8.22 -6.54
C VAL A 201 13.42 -8.35 -6.71
N ASN A 202 13.91 -9.58 -6.79
CA ASN A 202 15.28 -9.78 -7.25
C ASN A 202 15.38 -9.47 -8.74
N ARG A 203 16.57 -9.05 -9.19
CA ARG A 203 16.84 -8.67 -10.58
C ARG A 203 16.43 -9.74 -11.59
N ASP A 204 16.66 -11.02 -11.31
CA ASP A 204 16.27 -12.11 -12.22
C ASP A 204 14.76 -12.17 -12.42
N HIS A 205 13.98 -11.89 -11.38
CA HIS A 205 12.53 -11.85 -11.46
C HIS A 205 12.04 -10.61 -12.22
N PHE A 206 12.62 -9.44 -11.95
CA PHE A 206 12.31 -8.22 -12.70
C PHE A 206 12.68 -8.37 -14.19
N SER A 207 13.85 -8.92 -14.49
CA SER A 207 14.29 -9.21 -15.86
C SER A 207 13.35 -10.19 -16.55
N HIS A 208 12.97 -11.29 -15.89
CA HIS A 208 12.04 -12.27 -16.43
C HIS A 208 10.69 -11.64 -16.80
N TRP A 209 10.13 -10.78 -15.95
CA TRP A 209 8.88 -10.07 -16.24
C TRP A 209 8.89 -9.36 -17.59
N PHE A 210 9.98 -8.67 -17.92
CA PHE A 210 10.02 -7.81 -19.09
C PHE A 210 10.81 -8.38 -20.27
N THR A 211 11.41 -9.57 -20.17
CA THR A 211 12.25 -10.14 -21.25
C THR A 211 11.91 -11.58 -21.62
N SER A 212 11.14 -12.32 -20.80
CA SER A 212 10.91 -13.75 -21.05
C SER A 212 9.99 -14.07 -22.24
N THR A 213 9.30 -13.07 -22.77
CA THR A 213 8.30 -13.22 -23.83
C THR A 213 8.30 -11.96 -24.68
N ASP A 214 8.09 -12.11 -25.99
CA ASP A 214 7.90 -10.96 -26.88
C ASP A 214 6.54 -10.31 -26.58
N LEU A 215 6.58 -9.04 -26.17
CA LEU A 215 5.42 -8.21 -25.86
C LEU A 215 5.30 -7.06 -26.88
N SER A 216 5.95 -7.20 -28.04
CA SER A 216 5.84 -6.24 -29.13
C SER A 216 4.37 -6.01 -29.51
N GLY A 217 4.01 -4.73 -29.65
CA GLY A 217 2.62 -4.31 -29.93
C GLY A 217 1.68 -4.31 -28.73
N CYS A 218 2.12 -4.68 -27.52
CA CYS A 218 1.38 -4.46 -26.29
C CYS A 218 1.83 -3.17 -25.58
N ILE A 219 0.89 -2.49 -24.93
CA ILE A 219 1.22 -1.43 -23.98
C ILE A 219 1.60 -2.11 -22.66
N VAL A 220 2.80 -1.83 -22.16
CA VAL A 220 3.31 -2.41 -20.92
C VAL A 220 3.66 -1.25 -20.00
N ARG A 221 2.78 -0.92 -19.05
CA ARG A 221 3.03 0.19 -18.10
C ARG A 221 3.48 -0.27 -16.74
N ARG A 222 3.34 -1.57 -16.46
CA ARG A 222 3.66 -2.24 -15.20
C ARG A 222 3.49 -3.76 -15.32
N ALA A 223 3.85 -4.49 -14.26
CA ALA A 223 3.79 -5.95 -14.28
C ALA A 223 2.35 -6.49 -14.45
N GLU A 224 1.33 -5.75 -14.03
CA GLU A 224 -0.08 -6.15 -14.19
C GLU A 224 -0.52 -6.27 -15.66
N ASP A 225 0.18 -5.61 -16.59
CA ASP A 225 -0.12 -5.64 -18.03
C ASP A 225 0.53 -6.85 -18.75
N LEU A 226 1.32 -7.67 -18.04
CA LEU A 226 2.10 -8.79 -18.59
C LEU A 226 1.27 -10.07 -18.79
N HIS A 227 0.16 -9.98 -19.54
CA HIS A 227 -0.82 -11.06 -19.67
C HIS A 227 -0.30 -12.37 -20.30
N ASN A 228 0.78 -12.30 -21.09
CA ASN A 228 1.37 -13.46 -21.78
C ASN A 228 2.64 -13.99 -21.11
N VAL A 229 3.10 -13.34 -20.03
CA VAL A 229 4.27 -13.77 -19.27
C VAL A 229 3.83 -14.80 -18.24
N THR A 230 4.62 -15.86 -18.08
CA THR A 230 4.42 -16.84 -17.01
C THR A 230 5.64 -16.87 -16.11
N VAL A 231 5.44 -16.67 -14.81
CA VAL A 231 6.47 -16.87 -13.78
C VAL A 231 6.17 -18.17 -13.06
N HIS A 232 6.98 -19.19 -13.28
CA HIS A 232 6.78 -20.48 -12.62
C HIS A 232 7.34 -20.46 -11.21
N ASN A 233 6.50 -20.83 -10.24
CA ASN A 233 6.91 -21.03 -8.84
C ASN A 233 7.60 -19.81 -8.19
N GLN A 234 6.97 -18.64 -8.28
CA GLN A 234 7.41 -17.46 -7.55
C GLN A 234 7.20 -17.65 -6.05
N VAL A 235 8.24 -17.39 -5.25
CA VAL A 235 8.13 -17.28 -3.79
C VAL A 235 7.83 -15.84 -3.41
N ILE A 236 6.84 -15.66 -2.54
CA ILE A 236 6.43 -14.37 -2.02
C ILE A 236 6.55 -14.39 -0.50
N ILE A 237 7.26 -13.40 0.02
CA ILE A 237 7.38 -13.08 1.43
C ILE A 237 6.36 -11.97 1.72
N ALA A 238 5.30 -12.32 2.45
CA ALA A 238 4.30 -11.36 2.92
C ALA A 238 4.68 -10.88 4.33
N PRO A 239 5.07 -9.60 4.49
CA PRO A 239 5.38 -9.04 5.80
C PRO A 239 4.19 -9.12 6.76
N LYS A 240 4.44 -9.43 8.04
CA LYS A 240 3.44 -9.35 9.12
C LYS A 240 3.23 -7.93 9.66
N LYS A 241 4.03 -6.98 9.19
CA LYS A 241 3.92 -5.56 9.48
C LYS A 241 3.78 -4.77 8.17
N GLN A 242 2.89 -3.78 8.16
CA GLN A 242 2.71 -2.90 7.00
C GLN A 242 4.01 -2.11 6.71
N LEU A 243 4.54 -2.28 5.50
CA LEU A 243 5.65 -1.47 4.99
C LEU A 243 5.13 -0.21 4.32
N CYS A 244 4.25 -0.31 3.31
CA CYS A 244 3.60 0.83 2.68
C CYS A 244 2.08 0.86 2.91
N ALA A 245 1.52 2.08 2.95
CA ALA A 245 0.08 2.31 2.96
C ALA A 245 -0.39 2.84 1.60
N HIS A 246 -1.66 2.62 1.24
CA HIS A 246 -2.25 3.24 0.06
C HIS A 246 -2.71 4.66 0.38
N PHE A 247 -2.29 5.64 -0.41
CA PHE A 247 -2.70 7.03 -0.23
C PHE A 247 -4.20 7.21 -0.42
N ASP A 248 -4.77 6.54 -1.42
CA ASP A 248 -6.21 6.56 -1.71
C ASP A 248 -6.97 5.43 -0.97
N GLY A 249 -6.34 4.82 0.05
CA GLY A 249 -6.91 3.70 0.80
C GLY A 249 -7.11 2.47 -0.08
N TYR A 250 -8.01 1.56 0.32
CA TYR A 250 -8.32 0.37 -0.48
C TYR A 250 -9.51 0.63 -1.43
N GLU A 251 -9.41 1.68 -2.25
CA GLU A 251 -10.44 2.07 -3.23
C GLU A 251 -10.77 0.92 -4.18
N HIS A 252 -9.76 0.18 -4.65
CA HIS A 252 -9.91 -0.96 -5.56
C HIS A 252 -10.74 -2.11 -4.98
N MET A 253 -10.86 -2.17 -3.65
CA MET A 253 -11.63 -3.19 -2.93
C MET A 253 -13.07 -2.75 -2.62
N GLN A 254 -13.39 -1.47 -2.80
CA GLN A 254 -14.74 -0.96 -2.52
C GLN A 254 -15.78 -1.67 -3.39
N ARG A 255 -16.93 -1.98 -2.80
CA ARG A 255 -18.04 -2.72 -3.44
C ARG A 255 -17.70 -4.14 -3.91
N THR A 256 -16.54 -4.69 -3.51
CA THR A 256 -16.22 -6.11 -3.72
C THR A 256 -16.62 -6.95 -2.51
N VAL A 257 -16.57 -8.29 -2.66
CA VAL A 257 -16.79 -9.20 -1.51
C VAL A 257 -15.68 -9.14 -0.47
N ASN A 258 -14.54 -8.52 -0.78
CA ASN A 258 -13.41 -8.37 0.11
C ASN A 258 -13.18 -6.88 0.47
N ASN A 259 -14.27 -6.09 0.50
CA ASN A 259 -14.19 -4.69 0.86
C ASN A 259 -13.49 -4.46 2.22
N ILE A 260 -12.61 -3.46 2.26
CA ILE A 260 -11.99 -2.97 3.49
C ILE A 260 -12.62 -1.60 3.78
N SER A 261 -13.24 -1.48 4.95
CA SER A 261 -13.87 -0.21 5.35
C SER A 261 -12.82 0.90 5.50
N GLN A 262 -13.15 2.09 5.02
CA GLN A 262 -12.39 3.32 5.25
C GLN A 262 -12.24 3.63 6.75
N ASP A 263 -13.11 3.09 7.62
CA ASP A 263 -12.97 3.24 9.06
C ASP A 263 -11.85 2.37 9.66
N ILE A 264 -11.43 1.30 8.95
CA ILE A 264 -10.30 0.43 9.31
C ILE A 264 -9.02 0.91 8.62
N ALA A 265 -9.10 1.19 7.31
CA ALA A 265 -7.99 1.65 6.49
C ALA A 265 -8.41 2.93 5.74
N PRO A 266 -8.36 4.10 6.40
CA PRO A 266 -8.77 5.35 5.78
C PRO A 266 -7.80 5.77 4.67
N VAL A 267 -8.29 6.57 3.73
CA VAL A 267 -7.42 7.31 2.82
C VAL A 267 -6.42 8.16 3.62
N LEU A 268 -5.20 8.27 3.11
CA LEU A 268 -4.19 9.15 3.67
C LEU A 268 -4.45 10.60 3.26
N PHE A 269 -3.78 11.49 3.97
CA PHE A 269 -3.71 12.91 3.70
C PHE A 269 -2.28 13.38 3.91
N ILE A 270 -1.97 14.57 3.37
CA ILE A 270 -0.72 15.27 3.65
C ILE A 270 -1.03 16.23 4.80
N PRO A 271 -0.35 16.13 5.96
CA PRO A 271 -0.58 17.06 7.06
C PRO A 271 -0.36 18.51 6.63
N GLU A 272 -1.18 19.41 7.16
CA GLU A 272 -0.94 20.84 7.00
C GLU A 272 0.47 21.20 7.52
N GLY A 273 1.21 21.98 6.73
CA GLY A 273 2.59 22.34 7.04
C GLY A 273 3.65 21.27 6.70
N PHE A 274 3.28 20.15 6.06
CA PHE A 274 4.24 19.07 5.75
C PHE A 274 5.44 19.56 4.92
N PHE A 275 5.19 20.31 3.84
CA PHE A 275 6.27 20.78 2.96
C PHE A 275 7.07 21.93 3.60
N GLU A 276 6.46 22.68 4.51
CA GLU A 276 7.02 23.82 5.24
C GLU A 276 7.73 23.41 6.53
N LYS A 277 7.79 22.10 6.86
CA LYS A 277 8.30 21.57 8.14
C LYS A 277 7.58 22.16 9.37
N ASN A 278 6.28 22.36 9.25
CA ASN A 278 5.43 23.02 10.26
C ASN A 278 4.22 22.16 10.64
N ILE A 279 4.37 20.84 10.70
CA ILE A 279 3.30 19.93 11.12
C ILE A 279 3.00 20.17 12.60
N LYS A 280 1.73 20.38 12.91
CA LYS A 280 1.24 20.49 14.29
C LYS A 280 0.39 19.27 14.64
N ILE A 281 0.63 18.67 15.81
CA ILE A 281 -0.09 17.46 16.25
C ILE A 281 -0.82 17.73 17.56
N ALA A 282 -2.11 17.39 17.60
CA ALA A 282 -2.90 17.36 18.83
C ALA A 282 -3.16 15.90 19.20
N TYR A 283 -2.57 15.43 20.31
CA TYR A 283 -2.59 14.02 20.69
C TYR A 283 -3.47 13.74 21.91
N GLY A 284 -4.41 12.80 21.75
CA GLY A 284 -5.23 12.28 22.84
C GLY A 284 -6.43 13.15 23.24
N TYR A 285 -6.78 14.15 22.44
CA TYR A 285 -7.98 14.97 22.64
C TYR A 285 -9.25 14.25 22.14
N ASN A 286 -10.38 14.51 22.80
CA ASN A 286 -11.71 14.01 22.39
C ASN A 286 -12.51 15.04 21.58
N THR A 287 -11.94 16.24 21.41
CA THR A 287 -12.49 17.31 20.58
C THR A 287 -11.47 17.65 19.51
N TYR A 288 -11.96 17.95 18.32
CA TYR A 288 -11.13 18.28 17.18
C TYR A 288 -10.53 19.68 17.33
N LYS A 289 -9.21 19.80 17.14
CA LYS A 289 -8.47 21.07 17.16
C LYS A 289 -8.12 21.47 15.73
N HIS A 290 -8.73 22.56 15.23
CA HIS A 290 -8.44 23.08 13.89
C HIS A 290 -6.98 23.54 13.74
N GLY A 291 -6.39 23.32 12.56
CA GLY A 291 -4.98 23.62 12.26
C GLY A 291 -3.97 22.63 12.84
N TYR A 292 -4.44 21.49 13.39
CA TYR A 292 -3.61 20.40 13.89
C TYR A 292 -4.02 19.10 13.21
N THR A 293 -3.06 18.19 13.06
CA THR A 293 -3.36 16.78 12.82
C THR A 293 -3.78 16.14 14.13
N ASN A 294 -5.04 15.74 14.22
CA ASN A 294 -5.66 15.22 15.43
C ASN A 294 -5.45 13.71 15.52
N ILE A 295 -4.74 13.25 16.55
CA ILE A 295 -4.39 11.84 16.72
C ILE A 295 -4.95 11.34 18.05
N ASN A 296 -5.84 10.34 17.98
CA ASN A 296 -6.37 9.68 19.17
C ASN A 296 -6.69 8.21 18.86
N PRO A 297 -5.84 7.26 19.30
CA PRO A 297 -6.07 5.83 19.13
C PRO A 297 -7.44 5.34 19.61
N ALA A 298 -7.95 5.94 20.68
CA ALA A 298 -9.18 5.55 21.34
C ALA A 298 -10.41 6.28 20.79
N ALA A 299 -10.25 7.19 19.83
CA ALA A 299 -11.39 7.81 19.15
C ALA A 299 -12.27 6.72 18.53
N ARG A 300 -13.60 6.90 18.65
CA ARG A 300 -14.58 5.96 18.10
C ARG A 300 -14.69 6.07 16.58
N LYS A 301 -14.46 7.27 16.05
CA LYS A 301 -14.67 7.66 14.66
C LYS A 301 -13.46 8.44 14.15
N HIS A 302 -13.27 8.46 12.84
CA HIS A 302 -12.38 9.41 12.19
C HIS A 302 -13.07 10.77 12.05
N SER A 303 -12.29 11.85 11.87
CA SER A 303 -12.80 13.21 11.68
C SER A 303 -13.68 13.38 10.44
N PHE A 304 -13.48 12.58 9.39
CA PHE A 304 -14.40 12.53 8.24
C PHE A 304 -15.79 11.91 8.56
N ARG A 305 -15.94 11.24 9.70
CA ARG A 305 -17.26 10.74 10.19
C ARG A 305 -17.86 11.62 11.28
N ASP A 306 -17.03 12.43 11.94
CA ASP A 306 -17.41 13.28 13.06
C ASP A 306 -16.37 14.42 13.18
N SER A 307 -16.65 15.55 12.58
CA SER A 307 -15.73 16.69 12.53
C SER A 307 -15.49 17.36 13.89
N LYS A 308 -16.29 17.03 14.91
CA LYS A 308 -16.17 17.61 16.25
C LYS A 308 -15.43 16.70 17.22
N HIS A 309 -15.63 15.38 17.13
CA HIS A 309 -15.13 14.40 18.10
C HIS A 309 -14.31 13.27 17.49
N GLY A 310 -14.15 13.24 16.18
CA GLY A 310 -13.29 12.29 15.48
C GLY A 310 -11.81 12.66 15.56
N ALA A 311 -10.95 11.73 15.16
CA ALA A 311 -9.51 11.95 14.98
C ALA A 311 -9.11 11.74 13.52
N ASP A 312 -8.09 12.44 13.05
CA ASP A 312 -7.54 12.23 11.70
C ASP A 312 -6.79 10.89 11.62
N MET A 313 -6.12 10.49 12.71
CA MET A 313 -5.43 9.21 12.82
C MET A 313 -5.69 8.52 14.16
N ARG A 314 -5.73 7.19 14.13
CA ARG A 314 -5.98 6.34 15.31
C ARG A 314 -4.77 5.48 15.67
N ILE A 315 -3.60 6.11 15.69
CA ILE A 315 -2.29 5.48 15.95
C ILE A 315 -1.61 6.09 17.18
N SER A 316 -0.67 5.39 17.80
CA SER A 316 0.18 5.97 18.85
C SER A 316 1.24 6.90 18.25
N LEU A 317 1.80 7.80 19.07
CA LEU A 317 2.91 8.67 18.64
C LEU A 317 4.13 7.88 18.17
N SER A 318 4.39 6.70 18.75
CA SER A 318 5.49 5.84 18.34
C SER A 318 5.32 5.28 16.91
N GLN A 319 4.09 5.26 16.39
CA GLN A 319 3.76 4.81 15.04
C GLN A 319 3.79 5.93 13.99
N LEU A 320 4.04 7.18 14.41
CA LEU A 320 4.21 8.28 13.45
C LEU A 320 5.35 7.95 12.48
N PRO A 321 5.16 8.14 11.17
CA PRO A 321 6.21 7.88 10.20
C PRO A 321 7.46 8.74 10.46
N LEU A 322 8.65 8.19 10.25
CA LEU A 322 9.91 8.90 10.47
C LEU A 322 9.98 10.19 9.65
N PHE A 323 9.49 10.16 8.42
CA PHE A 323 9.50 11.32 7.54
C PHE A 323 8.59 12.46 8.02
N TRP A 324 7.62 12.19 8.90
CA TRP A 324 6.86 13.24 9.60
C TRP A 324 7.64 13.81 10.77
N LYS A 325 8.36 12.98 11.53
CA LYS A 325 8.97 13.39 12.81
C LYS A 325 9.90 14.60 12.67
N SER A 326 10.66 14.68 11.59
CA SER A 326 11.56 15.81 11.30
C SER A 326 10.86 17.07 10.77
N ARG A 327 9.53 17.03 10.61
CA ARG A 327 8.68 18.13 10.11
C ARG A 327 7.68 18.62 11.16
N ILE A 328 7.66 18.03 12.36
CA ILE A 328 6.77 18.45 13.46
C ILE A 328 7.36 19.69 14.11
N SER A 329 6.62 20.80 14.07
CA SER A 329 6.97 22.05 14.77
C SER A 329 6.29 22.14 16.14
N GLU A 330 5.14 21.49 16.32
CA GLU A 330 4.38 21.55 17.57
C GLU A 330 3.72 20.20 17.89
N LEU A 331 3.88 19.76 19.14
CA LEU A 331 3.24 18.56 19.67
C LEU A 331 2.47 18.93 20.94
N ASP A 332 1.16 19.09 20.79
CA ASP A 332 0.22 19.37 21.89
C ASP A 332 -0.32 18.05 22.46
N LEU A 333 0.07 17.75 23.70
CA LEU A 333 -0.30 16.53 24.40
C LEU A 333 -1.40 16.80 25.42
N ASN A 334 -2.51 16.08 25.32
CA ASN A 334 -3.52 16.12 26.37
C ASN A 334 -2.99 15.46 27.65
N GLY A 335 -2.67 16.26 28.68
CA GLY A 335 -2.07 15.81 29.94
C GLY A 335 -2.95 14.90 30.80
N VAL A 336 -4.25 14.74 30.48
CA VAL A 336 -5.22 13.98 31.30
C VAL A 336 -5.51 12.58 30.71
N VAL A 337 -4.79 12.17 29.66
CA VAL A 337 -5.09 10.91 28.96
C VAL A 337 -4.54 9.67 29.66
N ASN A 338 -5.30 8.58 29.57
CA ASN A 338 -4.82 7.26 29.98
C ASN A 338 -3.96 6.65 28.86
N HIS A 339 -2.63 6.80 28.96
CA HIS A 339 -1.68 6.26 27.98
C HIS A 339 -1.78 4.74 27.79
N LYS A 340 -2.10 3.97 28.83
CA LYS A 340 -2.30 2.51 28.69
C LYS A 340 -3.49 2.21 27.79
N LYS A 341 -4.59 2.95 27.94
CA LYS A 341 -5.79 2.83 27.09
C LYS A 341 -5.49 3.22 25.64
N LEU A 342 -4.76 4.32 25.43
CA LEU A 342 -4.37 4.75 24.08
C LEU A 342 -3.47 3.71 23.39
N ASN A 343 -2.49 3.16 24.10
CA ASN A 343 -1.61 2.13 23.55
C ASN A 343 -2.35 0.82 23.23
N ALA A 344 -3.26 0.38 24.10
CA ALA A 344 -4.10 -0.78 23.83
C ALA A 344 -5.00 -0.57 22.61
N ALA A 345 -5.61 0.62 22.48
CA ALA A 345 -6.42 0.97 21.32
C ALA A 345 -5.61 1.01 20.03
N ALA A 346 -4.39 1.57 20.06
CA ALA A 346 -3.48 1.59 18.90
C ALA A 346 -3.12 0.18 18.43
N LYS A 347 -2.74 -0.72 19.36
CA LYS A 347 -2.48 -2.13 19.06
C LYS A 347 -3.70 -2.83 18.45
N ASN A 348 -4.88 -2.58 19.00
CA ASN A 348 -6.12 -3.11 18.46
C ASN A 348 -6.40 -2.61 17.03
N ASN A 349 -6.15 -1.34 16.74
CA ASN A 349 -6.33 -0.79 15.40
C ASN A 349 -5.38 -1.44 14.38
N VAL A 350 -4.12 -1.73 14.76
CA VAL A 350 -3.18 -2.49 13.92
C VAL A 350 -3.67 -3.92 13.68
N ALA A 351 -4.16 -4.60 14.72
CA ALA A 351 -4.71 -5.95 14.58
C ALA A 351 -5.95 -5.99 13.67
N LYS A 352 -6.75 -4.91 13.66
CA LYS A 352 -7.86 -4.78 12.71
C LYS A 352 -7.39 -4.58 11.28
N LEU A 353 -6.35 -3.78 11.08
CA LEU A 353 -5.76 -3.57 9.76
C LEU A 353 -5.12 -4.86 9.23
N SER A 354 -4.49 -5.68 10.07
CA SER A 354 -3.87 -6.93 9.61
C SER A 354 -4.89 -7.98 9.16
N ASN A 355 -6.10 -8.00 9.72
CA ASN A 355 -7.18 -8.89 9.27
C ASN A 355 -8.56 -8.17 9.32
N PRO A 356 -8.84 -7.29 8.35
CA PRO A 356 -10.03 -6.43 8.36
C PRO A 356 -11.34 -7.21 8.22
N TRP A 357 -11.27 -8.45 7.73
CA TRP A 357 -12.41 -9.34 7.53
C TRP A 357 -12.68 -10.26 8.71
N SER A 358 -11.92 -10.17 9.81
CA SER A 358 -12.23 -10.94 11.00
C SER A 358 -13.50 -10.41 11.69
N VAL A 359 -14.26 -11.29 12.35
CA VAL A 359 -15.43 -10.92 13.15
C VAL A 359 -15.08 -9.86 14.21
N PHE A 360 -13.87 -9.95 14.79
CA PHE A 360 -13.36 -8.98 15.75
C PHE A 360 -13.11 -7.59 15.15
N SER A 361 -12.77 -7.53 13.86
CA SER A 361 -12.49 -6.26 13.18
C SER A 361 -13.75 -5.53 12.76
N LEU A 362 -14.71 -6.28 12.21
CA LEU A 362 -16.00 -5.74 11.79
C LEU A 362 -16.92 -5.44 12.99
N GLY A 363 -16.82 -6.24 14.05
CA GLY A 363 -17.76 -6.21 15.17
C GLY A 363 -19.05 -6.98 14.86
N PHE A 364 -19.87 -7.19 15.90
CA PHE A 364 -21.12 -7.95 15.81
C PHE A 364 -22.28 -7.04 15.39
N SER A 365 -22.52 -6.91 14.09
CA SER A 365 -23.76 -6.35 13.54
C SER A 365 -24.42 -7.36 12.59
N LYS A 366 -25.73 -7.22 12.34
CA LYS A 366 -26.47 -8.09 11.42
C LYS A 366 -25.84 -8.08 10.03
N GLU A 367 -25.44 -6.90 9.56
CA GLU A 367 -24.80 -6.67 8.27
C GLU A 367 -23.47 -7.41 8.18
N ASN A 368 -22.66 -7.35 9.25
CA ASN A 368 -21.37 -8.04 9.32
C ASN A 368 -21.52 -9.56 9.37
N VAL A 369 -22.51 -10.07 10.12
CA VAL A 369 -22.81 -11.51 10.13
C VAL A 369 -23.25 -11.97 8.74
N LEU A 370 -24.13 -11.23 8.07
CA LEU A 370 -24.54 -11.51 6.70
C LEU A 370 -23.37 -11.45 5.72
N PHE A 371 -22.45 -10.49 5.88
CA PHE A 371 -21.22 -10.40 5.10
C PHE A 371 -20.36 -11.65 5.28
N GLN A 372 -20.11 -12.09 6.52
CA GLN A 372 -19.36 -13.31 6.81
C GLN A 372 -20.03 -14.55 6.21
N ILE A 373 -21.36 -14.68 6.36
CA ILE A 373 -22.12 -15.77 5.74
C ILE A 373 -21.92 -15.75 4.22
N LYS A 374 -22.08 -14.60 3.56
CA LYS A 374 -21.85 -14.48 2.10
C LYS A 374 -20.42 -14.86 1.73
N LEU A 375 -19.44 -14.38 2.49
CA LEU A 375 -18.02 -14.58 2.25
C LEU A 375 -17.64 -16.07 2.31
N TYR A 376 -18.15 -16.81 3.30
CA TYR A 376 -17.87 -18.25 3.47
C TYR A 376 -18.78 -19.18 2.65
N SER A 377 -20.04 -18.79 2.39
CA SER A 377 -21.00 -19.61 1.63
C SER A 377 -20.82 -19.51 0.12
N ARG A 378 -20.39 -18.36 -0.42
CA ARG A 378 -20.28 -18.16 -1.88
C ARG A 378 -19.41 -19.22 -2.58
N PRO A 379 -18.22 -19.62 -2.10
CA PRO A 379 -17.44 -20.68 -2.73
C PRO A 379 -18.17 -22.02 -2.76
N ILE A 380 -18.93 -22.34 -1.71
CA ILE A 380 -19.75 -23.56 -1.63
C ILE A 380 -20.85 -23.47 -2.68
N LEU A 381 -21.59 -22.35 -2.73
CA LEU A 381 -22.67 -22.11 -3.69
C LEU A 381 -22.19 -22.13 -5.14
N VAL A 382 -20.98 -21.66 -5.43
CA VAL A 382 -20.37 -21.74 -6.78
C VAL A 382 -20.06 -23.20 -7.14
N ARG A 383 -19.45 -23.97 -6.22
CA ARG A 383 -19.13 -25.39 -6.46
C ARG A 383 -20.35 -26.25 -6.73
N ILE A 384 -21.49 -25.95 -6.10
CA ILE A 384 -22.73 -26.70 -6.29
C ILE A 384 -23.65 -26.08 -7.37
N GLY A 385 -23.17 -25.09 -8.12
CA GLY A 385 -23.93 -24.45 -9.21
C GLY A 385 -25.11 -23.56 -8.79
N LEU A 386 -25.33 -23.35 -7.49
CA LEU A 386 -26.47 -22.59 -6.98
C LEU A 386 -26.25 -21.07 -6.95
N TYR A 387 -24.99 -20.59 -6.96
CA TYR A 387 -24.71 -19.15 -6.85
C TYR A 387 -25.35 -18.34 -7.99
N GLY A 388 -25.26 -18.84 -9.24
CA GLY A 388 -25.86 -18.17 -10.40
C GLY A 388 -27.39 -18.13 -10.35
N ILE A 389 -28.02 -19.16 -9.77
CA ILE A 389 -29.47 -19.24 -9.59
C ILE A 389 -29.92 -18.21 -8.54
N LEU A 390 -29.26 -18.20 -7.38
CA LEU A 390 -29.56 -17.28 -6.29
C LEU A 390 -29.32 -15.81 -6.67
N LYS A 391 -28.26 -15.53 -7.45
CA LYS A 391 -28.00 -14.18 -7.95
C LYS A 391 -29.12 -13.70 -8.87
N LYS A 392 -29.54 -14.51 -9.85
CA LYS A 392 -30.66 -14.18 -10.76
C LYS A 392 -31.98 -13.97 -10.03
N TRP A 393 -32.21 -14.67 -8.92
CA TRP A 393 -33.39 -14.47 -8.07
C TRP A 393 -33.32 -13.17 -7.28
N ALA A 394 -32.17 -12.85 -6.68
CA ALA A 394 -31.97 -11.60 -5.95
C ALA A 394 -32.07 -10.37 -6.86
N ASP A 395 -31.50 -10.44 -8.07
CA ASP A 395 -31.53 -9.36 -9.06
C ASP A 395 -32.95 -9.12 -9.64
N LYS A 396 -33.90 -10.06 -9.47
CA LYS A 396 -35.32 -9.90 -9.84
C LYS A 396 -36.21 -9.37 -8.71
N ALA A 397 -35.72 -9.38 -7.48
CA ALA A 397 -36.47 -8.98 -6.28
C ALA A 397 -36.16 -7.54 -5.83
N LEU A 398 -35.20 -6.90 -6.50
CA LEU A 398 -34.86 -5.47 -6.45
C LEU A 398 -35.38 -4.82 -7.74
#